data_AF-A0A918T2Q6-F1
#
_entry.id   AF-A0A918T2Q6-F1
#
_cell.length_a   1.000
_cell.length_b   1.000
_cell.length_c   1.000
_cell.angle_alpha   90.00
_cell.angle_beta   90.00
_cell.angle_gamma   90.00
#
_symmetry.space_group_name_H-M   'P 1'
#
loop_
_entity.id
_entity.type
_entity.pdbx_description
1 polymer ?
#
loop_
_entity_poly.entity_id
_entity_poly.type
_entity_poly.pdbx_seq_one_letter_code
_entity_poly.pdbx_strand_id
1 'polypeptide(L)'
;MQSSYWRFAAMIATSTVVMFGLMYLTTYALDHVFWSETRAWMALLMGATMAIIMLGFMLGMYKKRALNIAIFAGAAAVFAVTLWIVRSQSTVDGVDYMRAMIPHHSIAVMTSERAQITDPRVRKLADEIIAAQRREIAEMKYLIARLDDDGAGKVAALNEPAAPPELVSPREAITSAEIAKVDLGEFDNAEVERVLGPGRRCMFHYSQAAGPVLAATADAGVVKIHGRLVQLDATSQSARGVALRGGGITVAVKPDAEASDGAWQEAVARLHLAAGLDVGYRGFYRCVPAGARGRVGR
;
A
#
# COMPACT_ATOMS: atom_id res chain seq x y z
N MET A 1 49.64 -10.90 9.35
CA MET A 1 49.15 -9.71 8.61
C MET A 1 48.35 -8.84 9.57
N GLN A 2 48.75 -7.59 9.78
CA GLN A 2 48.00 -6.67 10.64
C GLN A 2 46.74 -6.24 9.89
N SER A 3 45.55 -6.61 10.38
CA SER A 3 44.30 -6.24 9.71
C SER A 3 44.04 -4.76 9.91
N SER A 4 43.78 -4.04 8.82
CA SER A 4 43.57 -2.59 8.84
C SER A 4 42.17 -2.27 9.35
N TYR A 5 42.07 -1.39 10.35
CA TYR A 5 40.80 -0.81 10.84
C TYR A 5 40.01 -0.13 9.72
N TRP A 6 40.68 0.37 8.68
CA TRP A 6 40.01 0.93 7.52
C TRP A 6 39.20 -0.12 6.76
N ARG A 7 39.72 -1.34 6.63
CA ARG A 7 38.98 -2.45 6.00
C ARG A 7 37.78 -2.84 6.84
N PHE A 8 37.91 -2.84 8.16
CA PHE A 8 36.78 -3.06 9.06
C PHE A 8 35.66 -2.04 8.84
N ALA A 9 36.00 -0.74 8.87
CA ALA A 9 35.04 0.33 8.64
C ALA A 9 34.40 0.23 7.25
N ALA A 10 35.20 -0.03 6.21
CA ALA A 10 34.70 -0.22 4.85
C ALA A 10 33.75 -1.42 4.72
N MET A 11 34.03 -2.53 5.39
CA MET A 11 33.14 -3.70 5.41
C MET A 11 31.79 -3.37 6.04
N ILE A 12 31.78 -2.72 7.22
CA ILE A 12 30.54 -2.34 7.90
C ILE A 12 29.73 -1.33 7.08
N ALA A 13 30.39 -0.30 6.52
CA ALA A 13 29.73 0.70 5.69
C ALA A 13 29.12 0.07 4.43
N THR A 14 29.90 -0.76 3.72
CA THR A 14 29.44 -1.45 2.52
C THR A 14 28.28 -2.39 2.84
N SER A 15 28.37 -3.21 3.90
CA SER A 15 27.28 -4.10 4.28
C SER A 15 26.01 -3.34 4.65
N THR A 16 26.15 -2.20 5.35
CA THR A 16 25.00 -1.36 5.73
C THR A 16 24.27 -0.81 4.51
N VAL A 17 25.01 -0.27 3.54
CA VAL A 17 24.43 0.26 2.29
C VAL A 17 23.79 -0.85 1.46
N VAL A 18 24.47 -2.00 1.32
CA VAL A 18 23.92 -3.15 0.60
C VAL A 18 22.65 -3.65 1.26
N MET A 19 22.66 -3.85 2.59
CA MET A 19 21.49 -4.31 3.34
C MET A 19 20.31 -3.34 3.22
N PHE A 20 20.56 -2.03 3.26
CA PHE A 20 19.52 -1.03 3.03
C PHE A 20 18.85 -1.21 1.65
N GLY A 21 19.63 -1.43 0.59
CA GLY A 21 19.09 -1.74 -0.74
C GLY A 21 18.32 -3.06 -0.79
N LEU A 22 18.86 -4.12 -0.17
CA LEU A 22 18.24 -5.45 -0.14
C LEU A 22 16.87 -5.43 0.57
N MET A 23 16.65 -4.55 1.56
CA MET A 23 15.34 -4.40 2.22
C MET A 23 14.21 -3.99 1.27
N TYR A 24 14.51 -3.43 0.09
CA TYR A 24 13.49 -3.10 -0.92
C TYR A 24 13.09 -4.28 -1.82
N LEU A 25 13.91 -5.32 -1.91
CA LEU A 25 13.67 -6.46 -2.81
C LEU A 25 12.45 -7.31 -2.41
N THR A 26 11.94 -7.16 -1.19
CA THR A 26 10.74 -7.85 -0.70
C THR A 26 9.44 -7.08 -0.98
N THR A 27 9.53 -5.91 -1.62
CA THR A 27 8.34 -5.13 -2.01
C THR A 27 7.63 -5.83 -3.18
N TYR A 28 6.33 -6.07 -3.05
CA TYR A 28 5.54 -6.89 -3.99
C TYR A 28 5.44 -6.28 -5.40
N ALA A 29 5.19 -4.99 -5.47
CA ALA A 29 4.99 -4.27 -6.73
C ALA A 29 5.97 -3.09 -6.83
N LEU A 30 6.42 -2.78 -8.05
CA LEU A 30 7.43 -1.74 -8.30
C LEU A 30 6.92 -0.34 -7.93
N ASP A 31 5.64 -0.09 -8.15
CA ASP A 31 4.96 1.16 -7.79
C ASP A 31 4.72 1.29 -6.27
N HIS A 32 5.14 0.32 -5.46
CA HIS A 32 5.14 0.40 -4.00
C HIS A 32 6.52 0.75 -3.42
N VAL A 33 7.52 0.99 -4.26
CA VAL A 33 8.87 1.35 -3.81
C VAL A 33 8.95 2.84 -3.53
N PHE A 34 8.96 3.20 -2.24
CA PHE A 34 9.09 4.58 -1.77
C PHE A 34 10.27 4.73 -0.82
N TRP A 35 10.93 5.89 -0.82
CA TRP A 35 11.94 6.20 0.18
C TRP A 35 11.35 6.09 1.60
N SER A 36 12.11 5.50 2.52
CA SER A 36 11.70 5.32 3.91
C SER A 36 12.85 5.69 4.85
N GLU A 37 12.65 6.77 5.60
CA GLU A 37 13.57 7.22 6.64
C GLU A 37 13.75 6.14 7.73
N THR A 38 12.65 5.52 8.17
CA THR A 38 12.67 4.43 9.16
C THR A 38 13.53 3.24 8.71
N ARG A 39 13.50 2.86 7.42
CA ARG A 39 14.38 1.80 6.89
C ARG A 39 15.85 2.22 6.92
N ALA A 40 16.16 3.49 6.63
CA ALA A 40 17.53 4.00 6.69
C ALA A 40 18.06 3.97 8.14
N TRP A 41 17.26 4.42 9.12
CA TRP A 41 17.63 4.34 10.53
C TRP A 41 17.80 2.90 11.01
N MET A 42 16.93 1.99 10.58
CA MET A 42 17.04 0.57 10.90
C MET A 42 18.32 -0.06 10.31
N ALA A 43 18.71 0.32 9.09
CA ALA A 43 19.97 -0.13 8.49
C ALA A 43 21.19 0.32 9.31
N LEU A 44 21.21 1.57 9.78
CA LEU A 44 22.27 2.07 10.65
C LEU A 44 22.31 1.35 12.01
N LEU A 45 21.15 1.06 12.61
CA LEU A 45 21.04 0.27 13.84
C LEU A 45 21.63 -1.13 13.66
N MET A 46 21.28 -1.81 12.57
CA MET A 46 21.84 -3.12 12.22
C MET A 46 23.35 -3.05 11.97
N GLY A 47 23.82 -2.05 11.23
CA GLY A 47 25.24 -1.83 10.97
C GLY A 47 26.06 -1.60 12.24
N ALA A 48 25.55 -0.78 13.17
CA ALA A 48 26.16 -0.55 14.48
C ALA A 48 26.22 -1.85 15.31
N THR A 49 25.14 -2.64 15.31
CA THR A 49 25.08 -3.94 15.97
C THR A 49 26.12 -4.92 15.38
N MET A 50 26.21 -5.00 14.05
CA MET A 50 27.20 -5.82 13.37
C MET A 50 28.63 -5.40 13.72
N ALA A 51 28.91 -4.10 13.81
CA ALA A 51 30.23 -3.61 14.19
C ALA A 51 30.65 -4.12 15.58
N ILE A 52 29.74 -4.09 16.56
CA ILE A 52 29.98 -4.60 17.91
C ILE A 52 30.26 -6.12 17.86
N ILE A 53 29.37 -6.89 17.23
CA ILE A 53 29.48 -8.35 17.16
C ILE A 53 30.79 -8.76 16.47
N MET A 54 31.04 -8.23 15.25
CA MET A 54 32.19 -8.58 14.44
C MET A 54 33.50 -8.22 15.12
N LEU A 55 33.61 -7.03 15.72
CA LEU A 55 34.82 -6.65 16.45
C LEU A 55 35.03 -7.55 17.67
N GLY A 56 33.95 -7.93 18.38
CA GLY A 56 34.00 -8.86 19.52
C GLY A 56 34.61 -10.21 19.18
N PHE A 57 34.20 -10.82 18.07
CA PHE A 57 34.77 -12.10 17.60
C PHE A 57 36.20 -11.96 17.06
N MET A 58 36.55 -10.80 16.51
CA MET A 58 37.85 -10.57 15.86
C MET A 58 38.86 -9.77 16.70
N LEU A 59 38.67 -9.66 18.02
CA LEU A 59 39.56 -8.89 18.91
C LEU A 59 41.04 -9.27 18.75
N GLY A 60 41.32 -10.55 18.48
CA GLY A 60 42.68 -11.05 18.23
C GLY A 60 43.39 -10.39 17.03
N MET A 61 42.65 -9.90 16.04
CA MET A 61 43.18 -9.27 14.82
C MET A 61 43.45 -7.76 14.98
N TYR A 62 42.76 -7.10 15.92
CA TYR A 62 42.78 -5.65 16.12
C TYR A 62 43.49 -5.29 17.43
N LYS A 63 44.79 -4.98 17.35
CA LYS A 63 45.67 -4.89 18.54
C LYS A 63 45.58 -3.55 19.30
N LYS A 64 45.03 -2.49 18.70
CA LYS A 64 44.98 -1.15 19.34
C LYS A 64 43.78 -1.07 20.27
N ARG A 65 43.99 -1.37 21.57
CA ARG A 65 42.94 -1.39 22.60
C ARG A 65 42.12 -0.10 22.65
N ALA A 66 42.77 1.07 22.65
CA ALA A 66 42.09 2.36 22.68
C ALA A 66 41.14 2.55 21.48
N LEU A 67 41.57 2.14 20.28
CA LEU A 67 40.73 2.23 19.08
C LEU A 67 39.58 1.23 19.11
N ASN A 68 39.79 0.02 19.64
CA ASN A 68 38.70 -0.95 19.81
C ASN A 68 37.63 -0.42 20.77
N ILE A 69 38.04 0.16 21.91
CA ILE A 69 37.12 0.78 22.87
C ILE A 69 36.36 1.94 22.20
N ALA A 70 37.04 2.79 21.43
CA ALA A 70 36.40 3.88 20.71
C ALA A 70 35.36 3.36 19.69
N ILE A 71 35.65 2.27 18.97
CA ILE A 71 34.69 1.65 18.03
C ILE A 71 33.49 1.08 18.78
N PHE A 72 33.69 0.36 19.88
CA PHE A 72 32.57 -0.15 20.69
C PHE A 72 31.70 0.97 21.24
N ALA A 73 32.31 1.99 21.84
CA ALA A 73 31.59 3.14 22.39
C ALA A 73 30.83 3.91 21.30
N GLY A 74 31.48 4.16 20.16
CA GLY A 74 30.86 4.81 19.01
C GLY A 74 29.69 4.01 18.44
N ALA A 75 29.86 2.70 18.25
CA ALA A 75 28.79 1.82 17.76
C ALA A 75 27.63 1.71 18.76
N ALA A 76 27.92 1.63 20.07
CA ALA A 76 26.89 1.63 21.11
C ALA A 76 26.10 2.95 21.15
N ALA A 77 26.78 4.08 20.96
CA ALA A 77 26.12 5.39 20.87
C ALA A 77 25.23 5.50 19.63
N VAL A 78 25.73 5.10 18.44
CA VAL A 78 24.93 5.07 17.21
C VAL A 78 23.72 4.14 17.37
N PHE A 79 23.92 2.96 17.97
CA PHE A 79 22.83 2.03 18.27
C PHE A 79 21.76 2.68 19.15
N ALA A 80 22.15 3.31 20.26
CA ALA A 80 21.20 3.93 21.18
C ALA A 80 20.41 5.07 20.52
N VAL A 81 21.08 5.93 19.75
CA VAL A 81 20.45 7.06 19.05
C VAL A 81 19.49 6.56 17.97
N THR A 82 19.95 5.65 17.11
CA THR A 82 19.10 5.11 16.03
C THR A 82 17.93 4.30 16.57
N LEU A 83 18.12 3.54 17.65
CA LEU A 83 17.03 2.84 18.33
C LEU A 83 16.00 3.82 18.88
N TRP A 84 16.45 4.92 19.51
CA TRP A 84 15.55 5.96 20.01
C TRP A 84 14.76 6.65 18.90
N ILE A 85 15.39 6.99 17.78
CA ILE A 85 14.70 7.58 16.61
C ILE A 85 13.65 6.61 16.08
N VAL A 86 14.03 5.36 15.79
CA VAL A 86 13.11 4.33 15.29
C VAL A 86 11.98 4.06 16.28
N ARG A 87 12.24 4.09 17.59
CA ARG A 87 11.19 3.83 18.60
C ARG A 87 10.26 5.00 18.83
N SER A 88 10.76 6.23 18.73
CA SER A 88 9.98 7.45 18.96
C SER A 88 9.17 7.88 17.73
N GLN A 89 9.62 7.51 16.53
CA GLN A 89 9.04 7.97 15.26
C GLN A 89 8.96 9.52 15.16
N SER A 90 9.79 10.24 15.91
CA SER A 90 9.70 11.70 16.08
C SER A 90 10.03 12.51 14.82
N THR A 91 10.69 11.90 13.83
CA THR A 91 11.05 12.52 12.55
C THR A 91 10.08 12.17 11.43
N VAL A 92 9.11 11.27 11.66
CA VAL A 92 8.23 10.74 10.63
C VAL A 92 6.93 11.54 10.61
N ASP A 93 6.73 12.34 9.57
CA ASP A 93 5.48 13.05 9.34
C ASP A 93 4.42 12.18 8.63
N GLY A 94 3.25 12.76 8.31
CA GLY A 94 2.16 12.02 7.67
C GLY A 94 2.50 11.48 6.28
N VAL A 95 3.29 12.21 5.49
CA VAL A 95 3.70 11.77 4.15
C VAL A 95 4.76 10.69 4.26
N ASP A 96 5.75 10.86 5.13
CA ASP A 96 6.79 9.87 5.39
C ASP A 96 6.22 8.59 6.01
N TYR A 97 5.22 8.70 6.87
CA TYR A 97 4.44 7.57 7.39
C TYR A 97 3.84 6.76 6.25
N MET A 98 3.09 7.41 5.35
CA MET A 98 2.44 6.73 4.24
C MET A 98 3.45 6.13 3.25
N ARG A 99 4.53 6.85 2.92
CA ARG A 99 5.62 6.35 2.07
C ARG A 99 6.30 5.13 2.69
N ALA A 100 6.46 5.06 4.01
CA ALA A 100 6.99 3.88 4.69
C ALA A 100 5.98 2.72 4.77
N MET A 101 4.69 3.02 4.92
CA MET A 101 3.64 2.02 5.07
C MET A 101 3.23 1.34 3.77
N ILE A 102 3.34 2.00 2.62
CA ILE A 102 3.07 1.37 1.31
C ILE A 102 3.94 0.12 1.09
N PRO A 103 5.29 0.17 1.18
CA PRO A 103 6.13 -1.03 1.11
C PRO A 103 5.83 -2.05 2.22
N HIS A 104 5.48 -1.61 3.44
CA HIS A 104 5.15 -2.52 4.54
C HIS A 104 3.89 -3.35 4.24
N HIS A 105 2.82 -2.68 3.81
CA HIS A 105 1.58 -3.31 3.40
C HIS A 105 1.80 -4.21 2.18
N SER A 106 2.68 -3.78 1.27
CA SER A 106 3.06 -4.55 0.11
C SER A 106 3.66 -5.91 0.46
N ILE A 107 4.46 -6.02 1.52
CA ILE A 107 5.02 -7.31 1.98
C ILE A 107 3.92 -8.22 2.52
N ALA A 108 2.92 -7.67 3.21
CA ALA A 108 1.77 -8.43 3.71
C ALA A 108 0.93 -9.00 2.56
N VAL A 109 0.72 -8.23 1.49
CA VAL A 109 0.06 -8.70 0.27
C VAL A 109 0.85 -9.85 -0.36
N MET A 110 2.15 -9.68 -0.61
CA MET A 110 3.01 -10.73 -1.18
C MET A 110 2.94 -12.03 -0.37
N THR A 111 3.10 -11.93 0.95
CA THR A 111 3.13 -13.08 1.85
C THR A 111 1.77 -13.79 1.83
N SER A 112 0.68 -13.04 1.90
CA SER A 112 -0.68 -13.58 1.92
C SER A 112 -1.07 -14.25 0.60
N GLU A 113 -0.58 -13.74 -0.54
CA GLU A 113 -0.83 -14.34 -1.85
C GLU A 113 -0.01 -15.60 -2.11
N ARG A 114 1.27 -15.61 -1.68
CA ARG A 114 2.21 -16.69 -2.03
C ARG A 114 2.28 -17.81 -1.00
N ALA A 115 1.76 -17.60 0.22
CA ALA A 115 1.76 -18.60 1.26
C ALA A 115 0.93 -19.84 0.85
N GLN A 116 1.47 -21.03 1.12
CA GLN A 116 0.82 -22.31 0.87
C GLN A 116 -0.23 -22.62 1.96
N ILE A 117 -1.35 -21.87 1.94
CA ILE A 117 -2.40 -21.97 2.95
C ILE A 117 -3.46 -22.98 2.50
N THR A 118 -3.65 -24.04 3.29
CA THR A 118 -4.63 -25.10 3.02
C THR A 118 -5.90 -24.98 3.85
N ASP A 119 -5.83 -24.48 5.08
CA ASP A 119 -7.01 -24.28 5.93
C ASP A 119 -7.90 -23.15 5.34
N PRO A 120 -9.18 -23.42 5.00
CA PRO A 120 -10.06 -22.44 4.38
C PRO A 120 -10.30 -21.18 5.23
N ARG A 121 -10.24 -21.28 6.56
CA ARG A 121 -10.42 -20.12 7.46
C ARG A 121 -9.21 -19.20 7.40
N VAL A 122 -8.01 -19.80 7.35
CA VAL A 122 -6.75 -19.04 7.21
C VAL A 122 -6.66 -18.43 5.82
N ARG A 123 -7.17 -19.12 4.79
CA ARG A 123 -7.24 -18.56 3.43
C ARG A 123 -8.18 -17.36 3.37
N LYS A 124 -9.38 -17.47 3.95
CA LYS A 124 -10.30 -16.35 4.09
C LYS A 124 -9.65 -15.15 4.78
N LEU A 125 -8.94 -15.36 5.89
CA LEU A 125 -8.21 -14.29 6.58
C LEU A 125 -7.13 -13.66 5.68
N ALA A 126 -6.36 -14.46 4.95
CA ALA A 126 -5.35 -13.96 4.03
C ALA A 126 -5.96 -13.12 2.89
N ASP A 127 -7.11 -13.53 2.36
CA ASP A 127 -7.83 -12.79 1.32
C ASP A 127 -8.39 -11.45 1.86
N GLU A 128 -8.89 -11.44 3.11
CA GLU A 128 -9.31 -10.22 3.80
C GLU A 128 -8.13 -9.26 4.03
N ILE A 129 -6.96 -9.78 4.43
CA ILE A 129 -5.72 -9.00 4.58
C ILE A 129 -5.30 -8.41 3.22
N ILE A 130 -5.30 -9.20 2.14
CA ILE A 130 -4.94 -8.71 0.79
C ILE A 130 -5.84 -7.55 0.37
N ALA A 131 -7.15 -7.72 0.50
CA ALA A 131 -8.13 -6.71 0.09
C ALA A 131 -7.98 -5.41 0.90
N ALA A 132 -7.83 -5.52 2.22
CA ALA A 132 -7.63 -4.35 3.09
C ALA A 132 -6.33 -3.60 2.74
N GLN A 133 -5.23 -4.33 2.63
CA GLN A 133 -3.91 -3.74 2.46
C GLN A 133 -3.72 -3.10 1.08
N ARG A 134 -4.32 -3.67 0.02
CA ARG A 134 -4.31 -3.05 -1.33
C ARG A 134 -5.10 -1.75 -1.37
N ARG A 135 -6.26 -1.72 -0.72
CA ARG A 135 -7.08 -0.51 -0.58
C ARG A 135 -6.32 0.59 0.17
N GLU A 136 -5.72 0.24 1.31
CA GLU A 136 -4.93 1.17 2.13
C GLU A 136 -3.72 1.73 1.37
N ILE A 137 -3.05 0.91 0.54
CA ILE A 137 -1.98 1.39 -0.34
C ILE A 137 -2.50 2.44 -1.34
N ALA A 138 -3.64 2.20 -1.97
CA ALA A 138 -4.22 3.14 -2.95
C ALA A 138 -4.65 4.47 -2.30
N GLU A 139 -5.21 4.41 -1.09
CA GLU A 139 -5.58 5.57 -0.29
C GLU A 139 -4.35 6.39 0.12
N MET A 140 -3.31 5.72 0.64
CA MET A 140 -2.04 6.38 1.00
C MET A 140 -1.38 7.06 -0.20
N LYS A 141 -1.35 6.43 -1.37
CA LYS A 141 -0.82 7.04 -2.62
C LYS A 141 -1.60 8.28 -3.03
N TYR A 142 -2.92 8.24 -2.89
CA TYR A 142 -3.78 9.39 -3.18
C TYR A 142 -3.49 10.55 -2.23
N LEU A 143 -3.41 10.27 -0.93
CA LEU A 143 -3.14 11.28 0.10
C LEU A 143 -1.74 11.88 -0.03
N ILE A 144 -0.70 11.09 -0.31
CA ILE A 144 0.65 11.61 -0.59
C ILE A 144 0.61 12.61 -1.75
N ALA A 145 0.04 12.21 -2.89
CA ALA A 145 -0.03 13.08 -4.06
C ALA A 145 -0.81 14.38 -3.78
N ARG A 146 -1.85 14.30 -2.95
CA ARG A 146 -2.67 15.46 -2.57
C ARG A 146 -1.97 16.39 -1.58
N LEU A 147 -1.15 15.85 -0.67
CA LEU A 147 -0.42 16.63 0.33
C LEU A 147 0.87 17.24 -0.23
N ASP A 148 1.48 16.60 -1.24
CA ASP A 148 2.64 17.13 -1.97
C ASP A 148 2.24 18.29 -2.92
N ASP A 149 0.99 18.34 -3.39
CA ASP A 149 0.41 19.49 -4.10
C ASP A 149 -0.10 20.54 -3.09
N ASP A 150 0.65 21.64 -2.91
CA ASP A 150 0.42 22.76 -1.97
C ASP A 150 -0.97 23.46 -2.02
N GLY A 151 -1.93 22.97 -2.79
CA GLY A 151 -3.27 23.53 -2.99
C GLY A 151 -4.42 22.80 -2.29
N ALA A 152 -4.19 21.64 -1.67
CA ALA A 152 -5.26 20.89 -1.01
C ALA A 152 -5.56 21.46 0.37
N GLY A 153 -6.54 22.37 0.45
CA GLY A 153 -6.98 23.00 1.69
C GLY A 153 -7.04 22.04 2.89
N LYS A 154 -6.51 22.51 4.03
CA LYS A 154 -6.57 21.82 5.32
C LYS A 154 -8.01 21.36 5.57
N VAL A 155 -8.23 20.05 5.62
CA VAL A 155 -9.53 19.52 6.03
C VAL A 155 -9.67 19.84 7.52
N ALA A 156 -10.63 20.69 7.86
CA ALA A 156 -10.87 21.12 9.24
C ALA A 156 -11.52 19.99 10.02
N ALA A 157 -10.69 19.08 10.54
CA ALA A 157 -11.08 17.85 11.21
C ALA A 157 -11.91 16.89 10.33
N LEU A 158 -11.69 15.59 10.49
CA LEU A 158 -12.63 14.61 9.96
C LEU A 158 -13.93 14.76 10.78
N ASN A 159 -15.08 14.83 10.12
CA ASN A 159 -16.38 14.74 10.80
C ASN A 159 -16.57 13.29 11.28
N GLU A 160 -15.82 12.91 12.32
CA GLU A 160 -16.11 11.69 13.06
C GLU A 160 -17.42 11.93 13.81
N PRO A 161 -18.46 11.09 13.61
CA PRO A 161 -19.69 11.23 14.37
C PRO A 161 -19.35 11.04 15.86
N ALA A 162 -19.38 12.14 16.62
CA ALA A 162 -19.12 12.19 18.06
C ALA A 162 -20.21 11.52 18.91
N ALA A 163 -21.07 10.69 18.30
CA ALA A 163 -22.12 9.99 19.01
C ALA A 163 -21.48 8.86 19.86
N PRO A 164 -21.73 8.82 21.18
CA PRO A 164 -21.37 7.67 21.99
C PRO A 164 -21.97 6.40 21.37
N PRO A 165 -21.27 5.25 21.43
CA PRO A 165 -21.80 4.01 20.90
C PRO A 165 -23.16 3.71 21.54
N GLU A 166 -24.19 3.55 20.72
CA GLU A 166 -25.52 3.19 21.17
C GLU A 166 -25.52 1.75 21.70
N LEU A 167 -26.14 1.53 22.87
CA LEU A 167 -26.27 0.20 23.43
C LEU A 167 -27.34 -0.58 22.66
N VAL A 168 -26.92 -1.27 21.60
CA VAL A 168 -27.80 -2.12 20.80
C VAL A 168 -27.87 -3.53 21.39
N SER A 169 -28.97 -4.24 21.12
CA SER A 169 -29.11 -5.62 21.55
C SER A 169 -28.07 -6.54 20.86
N PRO A 170 -27.66 -7.68 21.46
CA PRO A 170 -26.77 -8.64 20.79
C PRO A 170 -27.30 -9.14 19.44
N ARG A 171 -28.63 -9.11 19.25
CA ARG A 171 -29.27 -9.47 17.98
C ARG A 171 -29.16 -8.34 16.96
N GLU A 172 -29.35 -7.09 17.37
CA GLU A 172 -29.08 -5.91 16.53
C GLU A 172 -27.61 -5.84 16.14
N ALA A 173 -26.67 -6.03 17.07
CA ALA A 173 -25.23 -6.03 16.78
C ALA A 173 -24.82 -7.05 15.70
N ILE A 174 -25.55 -8.16 15.56
CA ILE A 174 -25.31 -9.19 14.54
C ILE A 174 -25.99 -8.84 13.20
N THR A 175 -27.10 -8.09 13.22
CA THR A 175 -27.87 -7.73 12.01
C THR A 175 -27.57 -6.35 11.44
N SER A 176 -27.10 -5.41 12.26
CA SER A 176 -26.63 -4.08 11.87
C SER A 176 -25.16 -4.17 11.51
N ALA A 177 -24.84 -4.74 10.35
CA ALA A 177 -23.51 -4.57 9.78
C ALA A 177 -23.29 -3.07 9.55
N GLU A 178 -22.42 -2.49 10.38
CA GLU A 178 -22.22 -1.05 10.56
C GLU A 178 -21.99 -0.29 9.24
N ILE A 179 -22.70 0.83 9.10
CA ILE A 179 -22.65 1.81 8.01
C ILE A 179 -21.39 2.70 8.15
N ALA A 180 -20.22 2.08 8.33
CA ALA A 180 -18.96 2.81 8.51
C ALA A 180 -17.84 2.42 7.54
N LYS A 181 -18.05 1.47 6.62
CA LYS A 181 -17.02 1.09 5.61
C LYS A 181 -17.60 0.72 4.25
N VAL A 182 -18.26 1.68 3.60
CA VAL A 182 -18.67 1.56 2.19
C VAL A 182 -17.44 1.76 1.32
N ASP A 183 -16.59 0.74 1.23
CA ASP A 183 -15.35 0.73 0.44
C ASP A 183 -15.53 -0.02 -0.90
N LEU A 184 -14.78 0.37 -1.94
CA LEU A 184 -14.70 -0.37 -3.20
C LEU A 184 -13.83 -1.63 -3.03
N GLY A 185 -14.42 -2.80 -3.20
CA GLY A 185 -13.76 -4.11 -3.12
C GLY A 185 -13.33 -4.66 -4.48
N GLU A 186 -12.33 -5.54 -4.48
CA GLU A 186 -11.85 -6.24 -5.68
C GLU A 186 -12.81 -7.35 -6.12
N PHE A 187 -12.90 -7.54 -7.43
CA PHE A 187 -13.64 -8.63 -8.07
C PHE A 187 -12.80 -9.34 -9.11
N ASP A 188 -13.17 -10.58 -9.43
CA ASP A 188 -12.60 -11.32 -10.54
C ASP A 188 -13.24 -10.93 -11.88
N ASN A 189 -12.58 -11.26 -12.99
CA ASN A 189 -13.07 -10.91 -14.33
C ASN A 189 -14.38 -11.63 -14.70
N ALA A 190 -14.69 -12.78 -14.09
CA ALA A 190 -15.91 -13.53 -14.35
C ALA A 190 -17.12 -12.90 -13.64
N GLU A 191 -16.93 -12.33 -12.45
CA GLU A 191 -17.91 -11.50 -11.75
C GLU A 191 -18.29 -10.28 -12.59
N VAL A 192 -17.32 -9.61 -13.21
CA VAL A 192 -17.57 -8.47 -14.13
C VAL A 192 -18.38 -8.91 -15.34
N GLU A 193 -18.01 -10.02 -15.98
CA GLU A 193 -18.68 -10.53 -17.17
C GLU A 193 -20.13 -10.95 -16.90
N ARG A 194 -20.40 -11.51 -15.71
CA ARG A 194 -21.75 -11.89 -15.28
C ARG A 194 -22.70 -10.70 -15.19
N VAL A 195 -22.20 -9.53 -14.79
CA VAL A 195 -23.03 -8.33 -14.56
C VAL A 195 -23.11 -7.47 -15.82
N LEU A 196 -21.99 -7.22 -16.49
CA LEU A 196 -21.93 -6.27 -17.61
C LEU A 196 -22.09 -6.90 -18.99
N GLY A 197 -22.07 -8.23 -19.10
CA GLY A 197 -22.10 -8.93 -20.38
C GLY A 197 -20.87 -8.67 -21.26
N PRO A 198 -20.83 -9.21 -22.49
CA PRO A 198 -19.71 -9.03 -23.43
C PRO A 198 -19.68 -7.59 -23.98
N GLY A 199 -18.49 -6.96 -24.02
CA GLY A 199 -18.35 -5.60 -24.54
C GLY A 199 -16.95 -5.01 -24.29
N ARG A 200 -16.67 -3.83 -24.86
CA ARG A 200 -15.48 -3.04 -24.49
C ARG A 200 -15.67 -2.56 -23.06
N ARG A 201 -14.71 -2.88 -22.19
CA ARG A 201 -14.78 -2.58 -20.75
C ARG A 201 -13.62 -1.72 -20.35
N CYS A 202 -13.88 -0.72 -19.52
CA CYS A 202 -12.82 0.03 -18.87
C CYS A 202 -12.88 -0.24 -17.37
N MET A 203 -11.71 -0.47 -16.78
CA MET A 203 -11.57 -0.96 -15.42
C MET A 203 -10.57 -0.11 -14.65
N PHE A 204 -10.83 0.07 -13.36
CA PHE A 204 -9.90 0.68 -12.42
C PHE A 204 -9.42 -0.36 -11.41
N HIS A 205 -8.12 -0.35 -11.14
CA HIS A 205 -7.41 -1.27 -10.27
C HIS A 205 -6.56 -0.48 -9.27
N TYR A 206 -6.43 -0.96 -8.03
CA TYR A 206 -5.56 -0.32 -7.04
C TYR A 206 -4.06 -0.45 -7.37
N SER A 207 -3.66 -1.55 -8.00
CA SER A 207 -2.30 -1.75 -8.54
C SER A 207 -2.35 -2.59 -9.81
N GLN A 208 -1.27 -2.64 -10.57
CA GLN A 208 -1.20 -3.46 -11.80
C GLN A 208 -1.32 -4.97 -11.54
N ALA A 209 -1.11 -5.39 -10.30
CA ALA A 209 -1.22 -6.78 -9.85
C ALA A 209 -2.59 -7.11 -9.20
N ALA A 210 -3.42 -6.10 -8.93
CA ALA A 210 -4.71 -6.28 -8.26
C ALA A 210 -5.86 -6.58 -9.24
N GLY A 211 -6.95 -7.17 -8.73
CA GLY A 211 -8.20 -7.29 -9.47
C GLY A 211 -8.86 -5.92 -9.71
N PRO A 212 -9.80 -5.80 -10.67
CA PRO A 212 -10.58 -4.58 -10.83
C PRO A 212 -11.47 -4.33 -9.61
N VAL A 213 -11.62 -3.05 -9.24
CA VAL A 213 -12.52 -2.59 -8.16
C VAL A 213 -13.67 -1.71 -8.69
N LEU A 214 -13.56 -1.29 -9.95
CA LEU A 214 -14.62 -0.69 -10.75
C LEU A 214 -14.48 -1.20 -12.18
N ALA A 215 -15.59 -1.55 -12.82
CA ALA A 215 -15.65 -1.83 -14.25
C ALA A 215 -16.86 -1.16 -14.89
N ALA A 216 -16.72 -0.69 -16.13
CA ALA A 216 -17.80 -0.03 -16.86
C ALA A 216 -17.79 -0.34 -18.37
N THR A 217 -18.98 -0.55 -18.92
CA THR A 217 -19.29 -0.52 -20.35
C THR A 217 -19.88 0.86 -20.71
N ALA A 218 -20.37 1.01 -21.95
CA ALA A 218 -20.98 2.26 -22.41
C ALA A 218 -22.21 2.66 -21.58
N ASP A 219 -23.02 1.67 -21.18
CA ASP A 219 -24.35 1.91 -20.60
C ASP A 219 -24.43 1.57 -19.11
N ALA A 220 -23.54 0.71 -18.61
CA ALA A 220 -23.59 0.20 -17.24
C ALA A 220 -22.21 0.11 -16.59
N GLY A 221 -22.17 0.28 -15.27
CA GLY A 221 -20.99 0.05 -14.45
C GLY A 221 -21.29 -0.87 -13.28
N VAL A 222 -20.23 -1.48 -12.75
CA VAL A 222 -20.30 -2.33 -11.57
C VAL A 222 -19.18 -1.95 -10.61
N VAL A 223 -19.55 -1.88 -9.33
CA VAL A 223 -18.65 -1.78 -8.20
C VAL A 223 -19.01 -2.87 -7.19
N LYS A 224 -18.07 -3.26 -6.34
CA LYS A 224 -18.32 -4.22 -5.26
C LYS A 224 -18.20 -3.50 -3.93
N ILE A 225 -19.25 -3.56 -3.14
CA ILE A 225 -19.33 -2.90 -1.84
C ILE A 225 -19.78 -3.96 -0.83
N HIS A 226 -18.99 -4.18 0.22
CA HIS A 226 -19.24 -5.26 1.20
C HIS A 226 -19.45 -6.65 0.57
N GLY A 227 -18.66 -6.99 -0.45
CA GLY A 227 -18.78 -8.27 -1.15
C GLY A 227 -20.01 -8.41 -2.07
N ARG A 228 -20.87 -7.38 -2.14
CA ARG A 228 -22.06 -7.36 -3.01
C ARG A 228 -21.76 -6.55 -4.26
N LEU A 229 -22.11 -7.11 -5.42
CA LEU A 229 -22.02 -6.40 -6.70
C LEU A 229 -23.17 -5.39 -6.78
N VAL A 230 -22.83 -4.13 -7.01
CA VAL A 230 -23.76 -3.02 -7.15
C VAL A 230 -23.63 -2.51 -8.58
N GLN A 231 -24.71 -2.67 -9.35
CA GLN A 231 -24.81 -2.11 -10.68
C GLN A 231 -25.18 -0.63 -10.60
N LEU A 232 -24.50 0.19 -11.39
CA LEU A 232 -24.68 1.63 -11.49
C LEU A 232 -24.89 2.00 -12.96
N ASP A 233 -25.59 3.10 -13.21
CA ASP A 233 -25.78 3.63 -14.56
C ASP A 233 -24.52 4.37 -15.00
N ALA A 234 -24.02 4.08 -16.21
CA ALA A 234 -22.91 4.80 -16.77
C ALA A 234 -23.39 6.14 -17.32
N THR A 235 -22.99 7.24 -16.68
CA THR A 235 -23.29 8.60 -17.18
C THR A 235 -22.29 9.01 -18.27
N SER A 236 -21.06 8.50 -18.21
CA SER A 236 -20.08 8.63 -19.29
C SER A 236 -19.03 7.53 -19.18
N GLN A 237 -18.63 6.95 -20.31
CA GLN A 237 -17.51 6.02 -20.38
C GLN A 237 -16.65 6.35 -21.61
N SER A 238 -15.35 6.54 -21.41
CA SER A 238 -14.40 6.81 -22.48
C SER A 238 -12.96 6.46 -22.08
N ALA A 239 -12.03 6.61 -23.03
CA ALA A 239 -10.59 6.58 -22.76
C ALA A 239 -10.15 7.68 -21.76
N ARG A 240 -10.94 8.75 -21.60
CA ARG A 240 -10.68 9.87 -20.67
C ARG A 240 -11.32 9.69 -19.30
N GLY A 241 -11.90 8.52 -19.03
CA GLY A 241 -12.46 8.17 -17.73
C GLY A 241 -13.88 7.64 -17.76
N VAL A 242 -14.39 7.38 -16.56
CA VAL A 242 -15.73 6.84 -16.31
C VAL A 242 -16.44 7.69 -15.27
N ALA A 243 -17.75 7.88 -15.42
CA ALA A 243 -18.62 8.39 -14.37
C ALA A 243 -19.84 7.46 -14.25
N LEU A 244 -20.04 6.92 -13.05
CA LEU A 244 -21.13 6.02 -12.68
C LEU A 244 -22.00 6.66 -11.60
N ARG A 245 -23.31 6.46 -11.68
CA ARG A 245 -24.27 6.94 -10.68
C ARG A 245 -25.39 5.94 -10.43
N GLY A 246 -25.89 5.89 -9.21
CA GLY A 246 -27.05 5.05 -8.85
C GLY A 246 -27.23 4.95 -7.34
N GLY A 247 -28.47 4.99 -6.86
CA GLY A 247 -28.78 4.73 -5.45
C GLY A 247 -28.06 5.63 -4.44
N GLY A 248 -27.79 6.90 -4.78
CA GLY A 248 -27.05 7.84 -3.93
C GLY A 248 -25.52 7.66 -3.93
N ILE A 249 -25.00 6.78 -4.79
CA ILE A 249 -23.57 6.53 -5.01
C ILE A 249 -23.15 7.22 -6.31
N THR A 250 -22.05 7.97 -6.28
CA THR A 250 -21.37 8.48 -7.48
C THR A 250 -19.94 7.98 -7.47
N VAL A 251 -19.49 7.37 -8.56
CA VAL A 251 -18.09 6.98 -8.73
C VAL A 251 -17.54 7.57 -10.02
N ALA A 252 -16.41 8.25 -9.95
CA ALA A 252 -15.74 8.82 -11.10
C ALA A 252 -14.29 8.36 -11.15
N VAL A 253 -13.82 7.95 -12.32
CA VAL A 253 -12.42 7.61 -12.59
C VAL A 253 -11.90 8.56 -13.63
N LYS A 254 -10.81 9.26 -13.32
CA LYS A 254 -10.12 10.17 -14.23
C LYS A 254 -8.66 9.72 -14.39
N PRO A 255 -8.25 9.24 -15.58
CA PRO A 255 -6.86 8.93 -15.87
C PRO A 255 -6.05 10.21 -16.09
N ASP A 256 -4.76 10.15 -15.75
CA ASP A 256 -3.82 11.27 -15.87
C ASP A 256 -3.51 11.59 -17.35
N ALA A 257 -3.64 10.59 -18.23
CA ALA A 257 -3.59 10.72 -19.68
C ALA A 257 -4.67 9.85 -20.35
N GLU A 258 -4.95 10.08 -21.64
CA GLU A 258 -5.97 9.33 -22.38
C GLU A 258 -5.59 7.85 -22.49
N ALA A 259 -6.48 6.95 -22.05
CA ALA A 259 -6.21 5.52 -21.98
C ALA A 259 -6.33 4.84 -23.35
N SER A 260 -5.18 4.42 -23.88
CA SER A 260 -5.10 3.54 -25.04
C SER A 260 -5.57 2.13 -24.71
N ASP A 261 -6.20 1.46 -25.69
CA ASP A 261 -6.67 0.08 -25.50
C ASP A 261 -5.54 -0.86 -25.12
N GLY A 262 -5.75 -1.59 -24.02
CA GLY A 262 -4.80 -2.57 -23.52
C GLY A 262 -3.61 -1.98 -22.76
N ALA A 263 -3.44 -0.66 -22.66
CA ALA A 263 -2.37 -0.03 -21.87
C ALA A 263 -2.86 0.40 -20.48
N TRP A 264 -2.01 0.27 -19.47
CA TRP A 264 -2.25 0.84 -18.15
C TRP A 264 -1.98 2.34 -18.17
N GLN A 265 -2.87 3.12 -17.59
CA GLN A 265 -2.67 4.54 -17.29
C GLN A 265 -2.88 4.79 -15.81
N GLU A 266 -2.07 5.64 -15.19
CA GLU A 266 -2.36 6.09 -13.83
C GLU A 266 -3.67 6.89 -13.82
N ALA A 267 -4.45 6.71 -12.76
CA ALA A 267 -5.74 7.33 -12.63
C ALA A 267 -6.12 7.56 -11.17
N VAL A 268 -7.03 8.50 -10.98
CA VAL A 268 -7.68 8.76 -9.70
C VAL A 268 -9.14 8.35 -9.80
N ALA A 269 -9.56 7.42 -8.94
CA ALA A 269 -10.95 7.12 -8.68
C ALA A 269 -11.45 7.93 -7.48
N ARG A 270 -12.68 8.44 -7.55
CA ARG A 270 -13.37 9.09 -6.44
C ARG A 270 -14.72 8.43 -6.22
N LEU A 271 -14.99 8.03 -4.98
CA LEU A 271 -16.27 7.55 -4.50
C LEU A 271 -16.90 8.65 -3.67
N HIS A 272 -18.10 9.07 -4.06
CA HIS A 272 -18.92 10.00 -3.32
C HIS A 272 -20.24 9.35 -2.94
N LEU A 273 -20.61 9.40 -1.67
CA LEU A 273 -21.91 8.97 -1.16
C LEU A 273 -22.71 10.19 -0.71
N ALA A 274 -24.00 10.22 -1.07
CA ALA A 274 -24.91 11.26 -0.61
C ALA A 274 -25.00 11.37 0.92
N ALA A 275 -24.63 10.31 1.65
CA ALA A 275 -24.51 10.27 3.10
C ALA A 275 -23.28 11.02 3.67
N GLY A 276 -22.47 11.68 2.83
CA GLY A 276 -21.37 12.56 3.26
C GLY A 276 -19.97 11.96 3.19
N LEU A 277 -19.80 10.76 2.62
CA LEU A 277 -18.48 10.14 2.44
C LEU A 277 -17.89 10.53 1.07
N ASP A 278 -16.67 11.06 1.08
CA ASP A 278 -15.89 11.35 -0.15
C ASP A 278 -14.49 10.74 0.00
N VAL A 279 -14.18 9.73 -0.81
CA VAL A 279 -12.93 8.97 -0.74
C VAL A 279 -12.29 8.91 -2.12
N GLY A 280 -10.98 9.11 -2.17
CA GLY A 280 -10.17 9.01 -3.38
C GLY A 280 -9.20 7.83 -3.33
N TYR A 281 -8.96 7.22 -4.47
CA TYR A 281 -8.00 6.13 -4.64
C TYR A 281 -7.12 6.42 -5.86
N ARG A 282 -5.80 6.33 -5.71
CA ARG A 282 -4.86 6.41 -6.84
C ARG A 282 -4.46 4.99 -7.25
N GLY A 283 -4.59 4.70 -8.54
CA GLY A 283 -4.36 3.37 -9.08
C GLY A 283 -4.19 3.41 -10.59
N PHE A 284 -4.63 2.36 -11.28
CA PHE A 284 -4.45 2.20 -12.71
C PHE A 284 -5.78 1.98 -13.41
N TYR A 285 -5.98 2.71 -14.50
CA TYR A 285 -7.11 2.59 -15.39
C TYR A 285 -6.69 1.95 -16.71
N ARG A 286 -7.52 1.04 -17.22
CA ARG A 286 -7.28 0.33 -18.47
C ARG A 286 -8.58 -0.01 -19.18
N CYS A 287 -8.63 0.27 -20.47
CA CYS A 287 -9.72 -0.18 -21.34
C CYS A 287 -9.29 -1.43 -22.13
N VAL A 288 -10.19 -2.40 -22.25
CA VAL A 288 -9.97 -3.64 -22.95
C VAL A 288 -11.13 -3.87 -23.94
N PRO A 289 -10.85 -4.18 -25.21
CA PRO A 289 -11.90 -4.48 -26.20
C PRO A 289 -12.64 -5.78 -25.87
N ALA A 290 -13.84 -5.92 -26.42
CA ALA A 290 -14.68 -7.10 -26.23
C ALA A 290 -13.95 -8.39 -26.63
N GLY A 291 -13.90 -9.39 -25.74
CA GLY A 291 -13.39 -10.73 -26.04
C GLY A 291 -11.88 -10.94 -25.85
N ALA A 292 -11.10 -9.94 -25.45
CA ALA A 292 -9.70 -10.14 -25.10
C ALA A 292 -9.61 -10.79 -23.70
N ARG A 293 -9.45 -12.12 -23.63
CA ARG A 293 -9.07 -12.80 -22.38
C ARG A 293 -7.74 -12.20 -21.92
N GLY A 294 -7.75 -11.54 -20.76
CA GLY A 294 -6.52 -11.07 -20.12
C GLY A 294 -5.55 -12.23 -19.98
N ARG A 295 -4.39 -12.15 -20.63
CA ARG A 295 -3.29 -13.07 -20.33
C ARG A 295 -2.88 -12.84 -18.88
N VAL A 296 -3.33 -13.71 -17.99
CA VAL A 296 -2.73 -13.88 -16.67
C VAL A 296 -1.37 -14.50 -16.93
N GLY A 297 -0.30 -13.71 -16.77
CA GLY A 297 1.05 -14.25 -16.65
C GLY A 297 1.10 -15.13 -15.40
N ARG A 298 1.50 -16.38 -15.57
CA ARG A 298 1.85 -17.29 -14.47
C ARG A 298 3.11 -16.83 -13.76
#